data_AF-A0A3P5YDS1-F1
#
_entry.id   AF-A0A3P5YDS1-F1
#
_cell.length_a   1.000
_cell.length_b   1.000
_cell.length_c   1.000
_cell.angle_alpha   90.00
_cell.angle_beta   90.00
_cell.angle_gamma   90.00
#
_symmetry.space_group_name_H-M   'P 1'
#
loop_
_entity.id
_entity.type
_entity.pdbx_description
1 polymer ?
#
loop_
_entity_poly.entity_id
_entity_poly.type
_entity_poly.pdbx_seq_one_letter_code
_entity_poly.pdbx_strand_id
1 'polypeptide(L)'
;MGMISLASLGIALKSYYQLSKQKEQVNYLYQELKDTKNLANKEHQIDVFSRYFLPNYYSGKKENLSDFLSDGDAKYTVPKEGSLQSVILEKVTYDAKTKHYQLTYVLTIKAKEQLTSVRLEFEAKEQPSRKYGYVVTSEPKETPYLMRN
;
A
#
# COMPACT_ATOMS: atom_id res chain seq x y z
N MET A 1 -47.70 39.33 5.20
CA MET A 1 -47.58 37.86 5.36
C MET A 1 -46.67 37.17 4.32
N GLY A 2 -46.36 37.77 3.15
CA GLY A 2 -45.57 37.07 2.10
C GLY A 2 -44.03 37.16 2.14
N MET A 3 -43.44 38.10 2.88
CA MET A 3 -41.97 38.29 2.91
C MET A 3 -41.27 37.49 4.03
N ILE A 4 -41.98 37.18 5.12
CA ILE A 4 -41.44 36.41 6.25
C ILE A 4 -41.24 34.93 5.84
N SER A 5 -42.10 34.40 4.95
CA SER A 5 -42.01 33.02 4.45
C SER A 5 -40.82 32.78 3.52
N LEU A 6 -40.43 33.76 2.70
CA LEU A 6 -39.28 33.64 1.79
C LEU A 6 -37.94 33.72 2.53
N ALA A 7 -37.83 34.61 3.53
CA ALA A 7 -36.64 34.70 4.37
C ALA A 7 -36.42 33.42 5.20
N SER A 8 -37.49 32.85 5.76
CA SER A 8 -37.42 31.57 6.49
C SER A 8 -37.02 30.40 5.59
N LEU A 9 -37.47 30.39 4.33
CA LEU A 9 -37.11 29.34 3.38
C LEU A 9 -35.63 29.44 2.97
N GLY A 10 -35.11 30.66 2.76
CA GLY A 10 -33.70 30.90 2.48
C GLY A 10 -32.77 30.48 3.63
N ILE A 11 -33.16 30.74 4.89
CA ILE A 11 -32.43 30.26 6.07
C ILE A 11 -32.46 28.73 6.14
N ALA A 12 -33.63 28.11 5.94
CA ALA A 12 -33.76 26.65 5.95
C ALA A 12 -32.89 25.96 4.88
N LEU A 13 -32.85 26.50 3.66
CA LEU A 13 -31.99 25.99 2.57
C LEU A 13 -30.50 26.16 2.89
N LYS A 14 -30.09 27.31 3.44
CA LYS A 14 -28.70 27.54 3.86
C LYS A 14 -28.29 26.60 4.99
N SER A 15 -29.15 26.42 5.99
CA SER A 15 -28.93 25.48 7.10
C SER A 15 -28.85 24.04 6.61
N TYR A 16 -29.73 23.62 5.68
CA TYR A 16 -29.67 22.29 5.07
C TYR A 16 -28.38 22.09 4.25
N TYR A 17 -27.97 23.08 3.46
CA TYR A 17 -26.73 23.02 2.68
C TYR A 17 -25.49 22.94 3.58
N GLN A 18 -25.46 23.75 4.65
CA GLN A 18 -24.39 23.70 5.64
C GLN A 18 -24.35 22.36 6.38
N LEU A 19 -25.52 21.82 6.76
CA LEU A 19 -25.63 20.51 7.39
C LEU A 19 -25.20 19.38 6.45
N SER A 20 -25.55 19.45 5.16
CA SER A 20 -25.09 18.51 4.13
C SER A 20 -23.57 18.52 4.00
N LYS A 21 -22.96 19.71 3.91
CA LYS A 21 -21.50 19.87 3.88
C LYS A 21 -20.83 19.33 5.14
N GLN A 22 -21.39 19.61 6.31
CA GLN A 22 -20.88 19.07 7.58
C GLN A 22 -20.96 17.53 7.59
N LYS A 23 -22.07 16.96 7.10
CA LYS A 23 -22.22 15.50 7.00
C LYS A 23 -21.21 14.88 6.04
N GLU A 24 -20.96 15.51 4.89
CA GLU A 24 -19.93 15.07 3.95
C GLU A 24 -18.54 15.10 4.59
N GLN A 25 -18.19 16.19 5.28
CA GLN A 25 -16.91 16.31 5.99
C GLN A 25 -16.76 15.26 7.10
N VAL A 26 -17.79 15.02 7.90
CA VAL A 26 -17.79 14.00 8.95
C VAL A 26 -17.62 12.60 8.34
N ASN A 27 -18.34 12.30 7.26
CA ASN A 27 -18.20 11.03 6.55
C ASN A 27 -16.80 10.85 5.98
N TYR A 28 -16.23 11.90 5.38
CA TYR A 28 -14.87 11.89 4.85
C TYR A 28 -13.85 11.58 5.97
N LEU A 29 -13.90 12.32 7.08
CA LEU A 29 -13.02 12.11 8.23
C LEU A 29 -13.20 10.71 8.84
N TYR A 30 -14.43 10.19 8.87
CA TYR A 30 -14.69 8.85 9.36
C TYR A 30 -14.05 7.77 8.47
N GLN A 31 -14.11 7.92 7.14
CA GLN A 31 -13.45 6.99 6.22
C GLN A 31 -11.93 7.09 6.34
N GLU A 32 -11.37 8.31 6.38
CA GLU A 32 -9.94 8.53 6.55
C GLU A 32 -9.40 7.92 7.86
N LEU A 33 -10.15 8.06 8.96
CA LEU A 33 -9.83 7.42 10.22
C LEU A 33 -9.88 5.88 10.12
N LYS A 34 -10.88 5.34 9.43
CA LYS A 34 -11.04 3.90 9.23
C LYS A 34 -9.88 3.33 8.41
N ASP A 35 -9.48 3.99 7.34
CA ASP A 35 -8.38 3.57 6.48
C ASP A 35 -7.03 3.69 7.21
N THR A 36 -6.83 4.74 7.99
CA THR A 36 -5.64 4.91 8.85
C THR A 36 -5.54 3.79 9.89
N LYS A 37 -6.65 3.46 10.57
CA LYS A 37 -6.70 2.33 11.51
C LYS A 37 -6.45 1.00 10.80
N ASN A 38 -6.99 0.82 9.60
CA ASN A 38 -6.74 -0.38 8.82
C ASN A 38 -5.25 -0.54 8.50
N LEU A 39 -4.62 0.51 7.99
CA LEU A 39 -3.18 0.52 7.72
C LEU A 39 -2.38 0.22 8.98
N ALA A 40 -2.62 0.93 10.09
CA ALA A 40 -1.91 0.73 11.35
C ALA A 40 -2.03 -0.72 11.88
N ASN A 41 -3.20 -1.34 11.73
CA ASN A 41 -3.42 -2.72 12.18
C ASN A 41 -2.75 -3.78 11.28
N LYS A 42 -2.49 -3.43 10.02
CA LYS A 42 -2.04 -4.37 8.97
C LYS A 42 -0.59 -4.16 8.54
N GLU A 43 0.00 -3.01 8.85
CA GLU A 43 1.37 -2.62 8.45
C GLU A 43 2.39 -3.70 8.83
N HIS A 44 2.39 -4.17 10.08
CA HIS A 44 3.32 -5.21 10.51
C HIS A 44 3.04 -6.57 9.85
N GLN A 45 1.78 -6.91 9.60
CA GLN A 45 1.42 -8.17 8.94
C GLN A 45 1.94 -8.21 7.50
N ILE A 46 1.78 -7.11 6.78
CA ILE A 46 2.25 -7.02 5.41
C ILE A 46 3.77 -6.83 5.31
N ASP A 47 4.43 -6.22 6.31
CA ASP A 47 5.89 -6.21 6.42
C ASP A 47 6.43 -7.64 6.60
N VAL A 48 5.82 -8.45 7.48
CA VAL A 48 6.20 -9.85 7.64
C VAL A 48 6.04 -10.64 6.35
N PHE A 49 4.89 -10.51 5.67
CA PHE A 49 4.68 -11.11 4.35
C PHE A 49 5.78 -10.72 3.36
N SER A 50 6.10 -9.43 3.30
CA SER A 50 7.12 -8.89 2.40
C SER A 50 8.50 -9.44 2.71
N ARG A 51 8.87 -9.56 3.99
CA ARG A 51 10.15 -10.16 4.42
C ARG A 51 10.27 -11.64 4.08
N TYR A 52 9.15 -12.36 3.88
CA TYR A 52 9.16 -13.68 3.27
C TYR A 52 9.24 -13.63 1.74
N PHE A 53 8.55 -12.70 1.09
CA PHE A 53 8.58 -12.53 -0.36
C PHE A 53 9.97 -12.14 -0.89
N LEU A 54 10.59 -11.13 -0.28
CA LEU A 54 11.83 -10.52 -0.76
C LEU A 54 13.00 -11.49 -0.96
N PRO A 55 13.37 -12.37 0.01
CA PRO A 55 14.45 -13.33 -0.23
C PRO A 55 14.11 -14.33 -1.34
N ASN A 56 12.83 -14.64 -1.55
CA ASN A 56 12.39 -15.46 -2.68
C ASN A 56 12.50 -14.69 -4.01
N TYR A 57 12.16 -13.40 -4.02
CA TYR A 57 12.32 -12.50 -5.17
C TYR A 57 13.78 -12.39 -5.62
N TYR A 58 14.73 -12.30 -4.69
CA TYR A 58 16.17 -12.26 -4.98
C TYR A 58 16.85 -13.64 -5.11
N SER A 59 16.10 -14.74 -5.03
CA SER A 59 16.67 -16.09 -5.09
C SER A 59 17.10 -16.53 -6.50
N GLY A 60 16.75 -15.78 -7.55
CA GLY A 60 16.93 -16.16 -8.96
C GLY A 60 15.97 -17.24 -9.46
N LYS A 61 15.10 -17.77 -8.60
CA LYS A 61 14.26 -18.95 -8.88
C LYS A 61 12.79 -18.59 -9.00
N LYS A 62 12.19 -18.84 -10.17
CA LYS A 62 10.81 -18.44 -10.47
C LYS A 62 9.78 -19.25 -9.67
N GLU A 63 10.07 -20.52 -9.45
CA GLU A 63 9.25 -21.45 -8.68
C GLU A 63 9.00 -20.98 -7.24
N ASN A 64 9.98 -20.27 -6.66
CA ASN A 64 9.90 -19.72 -5.30
C ASN A 64 8.89 -18.56 -5.18
N LEU A 65 8.43 -17.97 -6.30
CA LEU A 65 7.49 -16.85 -6.29
C LEU A 65 6.02 -17.28 -6.33
N SER A 66 5.74 -18.56 -6.63
CA SER A 66 4.40 -19.07 -6.88
C SER A 66 3.40 -18.82 -5.74
N ASP A 67 3.86 -18.92 -4.48
CA ASP A 67 3.03 -18.65 -3.29
C ASP A 67 2.72 -17.16 -3.08
N PHE A 68 3.53 -16.26 -3.66
CA PHE A 68 3.51 -14.83 -3.38
C PHE A 68 2.83 -13.99 -4.45
N LEU A 69 2.85 -14.42 -5.71
CA LEU A 69 2.33 -13.63 -6.83
C LEU A 69 0.83 -13.85 -7.03
N SER A 70 0.10 -12.78 -7.37
CA SER A 70 -1.28 -12.90 -7.83
C SER A 70 -1.37 -13.48 -9.26
N ASP A 71 -2.50 -14.08 -9.60
CA ASP A 71 -2.73 -14.75 -10.90
C ASP A 71 -2.87 -13.77 -12.09
N GLY A 72 -2.87 -12.47 -11.82
CA GLY A 72 -2.86 -11.40 -12.81
C GLY A 72 -1.47 -11.13 -13.38
N ASP A 73 -1.13 -9.86 -13.62
CA ASP A 73 0.12 -9.47 -14.26
C ASP A 73 1.36 -9.83 -13.42
N ALA A 74 1.23 -9.81 -12.08
CA ALA A 74 2.30 -10.16 -11.16
C ALA A 74 2.86 -11.58 -11.40
N LYS A 75 2.08 -12.51 -11.95
CA LYS A 75 2.58 -13.87 -12.24
C LYS A 75 3.76 -13.88 -13.22
N TYR A 76 3.98 -12.81 -13.98
CA TYR A 76 5.10 -12.68 -14.92
C TYR A 76 6.35 -12.05 -14.30
N THR A 77 6.31 -11.61 -13.03
CA THR A 77 7.46 -11.01 -12.32
C THR A 77 8.72 -11.88 -12.43
N VAL A 78 9.80 -11.31 -12.94
CA VAL A 78 11.07 -12.05 -13.08
C VAL A 78 11.86 -11.95 -11.77
N PRO A 79 12.28 -13.06 -11.15
CA PRO A 79 13.13 -13.01 -9.96
C PRO A 79 14.48 -12.39 -10.32
N LYS A 80 15.09 -11.71 -9.35
CA LYS A 80 16.46 -11.20 -9.44
C LYS A 80 17.42 -12.15 -8.73
N GLU A 81 18.70 -12.05 -9.03
CA GLU A 81 19.75 -12.80 -8.35
C GLU A 81 20.47 -11.93 -7.32
N GLY A 82 20.57 -12.42 -6.09
CA GLY A 82 21.35 -11.80 -5.03
C GLY A 82 20.99 -12.36 -3.65
N SER A 83 21.74 -11.96 -2.64
CA SER A 83 21.39 -12.25 -1.25
C SER A 83 21.10 -10.96 -0.50
N LEU A 84 19.99 -10.92 0.21
CA LEU A 84 19.63 -9.78 1.04
C LEU A 84 20.52 -9.76 2.29
N GLN A 85 21.24 -8.66 2.47
CA GLN A 85 22.05 -8.38 3.66
C GLN A 85 21.28 -7.49 4.65
N SER A 86 20.39 -6.64 4.14
CA SER A 86 19.52 -5.79 4.95
C SER A 86 18.18 -5.58 4.25
N VAL A 87 17.12 -5.53 5.06
CA VAL A 87 15.73 -5.30 4.62
C VAL A 87 15.07 -4.32 5.59
N ILE A 88 14.93 -3.07 5.16
CA ILE A 88 14.38 -1.98 5.97
C ILE A 88 13.10 -1.49 5.31
N LEU A 89 11.99 -1.55 6.03
CA LEU A 89 10.75 -0.95 5.60
C LEU A 89 10.88 0.58 5.66
N GLU A 90 10.73 1.24 4.52
CA GLU A 90 10.79 2.71 4.43
C GLU A 90 9.40 3.33 4.53
N LYS A 91 8.40 2.72 3.87
CA LYS A 91 7.04 3.26 3.80
C LYS A 91 6.01 2.19 3.46
N VAL A 92 4.83 2.30 4.06
CA VAL A 92 3.60 1.61 3.59
C VAL A 92 2.52 2.65 3.40
N THR A 93 1.82 2.59 2.27
CA THR A 93 0.57 3.36 2.06
C THR A 93 -0.54 2.45 1.60
N TYR A 94 -1.77 2.79 1.95
CA TYR A 94 -2.95 2.03 1.55
C TYR A 94 -3.83 2.87 0.62
N ASP A 95 -4.14 2.34 -0.57
CA ASP A 95 -5.12 2.91 -1.47
C ASP A 95 -6.48 2.26 -1.21
N ALA A 96 -7.40 3.02 -0.61
CA ALA A 96 -8.73 2.54 -0.26
C ALA A 96 -9.61 2.20 -1.47
N LYS A 97 -9.33 2.76 -2.66
CA LYS A 97 -10.12 2.50 -3.87
C LYS A 97 -9.78 1.13 -4.44
N THR A 98 -8.49 0.83 -4.55
CA THR A 98 -7.99 -0.45 -5.10
C THR A 98 -7.86 -1.52 -4.02
N LYS A 99 -7.83 -1.12 -2.74
CA LYS A 99 -7.52 -1.97 -1.57
C LYS A 99 -6.13 -2.57 -1.63
N HIS A 100 -5.18 -1.84 -2.21
CA HIS A 100 -3.80 -2.25 -2.34
C HIS A 100 -2.93 -1.51 -1.32
N TYR A 101 -1.91 -2.20 -0.85
CA TYR A 101 -0.81 -1.63 -0.09
C TYR A 101 0.36 -1.40 -1.04
N GLN A 102 0.84 -0.17 -1.11
CA GLN A 102 2.12 0.17 -1.74
C GLN A 102 3.20 0.05 -0.67
N LEU A 103 4.20 -0.78 -0.91
CA LEU A 103 5.33 -0.96 -0.01
C LEU A 103 6.61 -0.43 -0.63
N THR A 104 7.39 0.26 0.19
CA THR A 104 8.71 0.76 -0.17
C THR A 104 9.73 0.24 0.83
N TYR A 105 10.77 -0.42 0.33
CA TYR A 105 11.87 -0.94 1.13
C TYR A 105 13.20 -0.36 0.68
N VAL A 106 14.10 -0.14 1.63
CA VAL A 106 15.52 0.02 1.36
C VAL A 106 16.21 -1.32 1.61
N LEU A 107 16.85 -1.84 0.56
CA LEU A 107 17.49 -3.14 0.55
C LEU A 107 18.98 -2.99 0.34
N THR A 108 19.77 -3.77 1.08
CA THR A 108 21.18 -4.00 0.75
C THR A 108 21.31 -5.40 0.18
N ILE A 109 21.77 -5.50 -1.06
CA ILE A 109 21.87 -6.75 -1.81
C ILE A 109 23.35 -7.04 -2.05
N LYS A 110 23.79 -8.26 -1.72
CA LYS A 110 25.07 -8.80 -2.16
C LYS A 110 24.83 -9.66 -3.38
N ALA A 111 25.32 -9.20 -4.53
CA ALA A 111 25.34 -9.98 -5.76
C ALA A 111 26.80 -10.16 -6.19
N LYS A 112 27.25 -11.42 -6.28
CA LYS A 112 28.67 -11.77 -6.44
C LYS A 112 29.50 -11.13 -5.30
N GLU A 113 30.43 -10.24 -5.62
CA GLU A 113 31.27 -9.52 -4.65
C GLU A 113 30.89 -8.04 -4.46
N GLN A 114 29.78 -7.59 -5.04
CA GLN A 114 29.33 -6.21 -4.92
C GLN A 114 28.14 -6.09 -3.98
N LEU A 115 28.23 -5.12 -3.07
CA LEU A 115 27.11 -4.66 -2.24
C LEU A 115 26.46 -3.45 -2.91
N THR A 116 25.16 -3.54 -3.16
CA THR A 116 24.36 -2.44 -3.70
C THR A 116 23.22 -2.11 -2.74
N SER A 117 22.87 -0.83 -2.66
CA SER A 117 21.68 -0.37 -1.94
C SER A 117 20.65 0.14 -2.93
N VAL A 118 19.43 -0.39 -2.85
CA VAL A 118 18.32 -0.03 -3.72
C VAL A 118 17.08 0.30 -2.91
N ARG A 119 16.26 1.19 -3.44
CA ARG A 119 14.86 1.36 -3.02
C ARG A 119 14.00 0.48 -3.92
N LEU A 120 13.27 -0.44 -3.31
CA LEU A 120 12.35 -1.34 -3.98
C LEU A 120 10.91 -0.94 -3.67
N GLU A 121 10.08 -0.83 -4.71
CA GLU A 121 8.65 -0.53 -4.61
C GLU A 121 7.80 -1.63 -5.25
N PHE A 122 6.73 -2.06 -4.57
CA PHE A 122 5.76 -2.99 -5.12
C PHE A 122 4.41 -2.88 -4.42
N GLU A 123 3.36 -3.37 -5.07
CA GLU A 123 2.01 -3.47 -4.53
C GLU A 123 1.71 -4.88 -4.03
N ALA A 124 0.94 -4.96 -2.95
CA ALA A 124 0.33 -6.18 -2.47
C ALA A 124 -1.09 -5.95 -1.97
N LYS A 125 -1.89 -7.01 -1.90
CA LYS A 125 -3.25 -6.98 -1.35
C LYS A 125 -3.53 -8.18 -0.49
N GLU A 126 -4.51 -8.05 0.39
CA GLU A 126 -5.03 -9.17 1.18
C GLU A 126 -5.69 -10.21 0.27
N GLN A 127 -5.31 -11.47 0.45
CA GLN A 127 -5.94 -12.62 -0.17
C GLN A 127 -5.91 -13.80 0.82
N PRO A 128 -6.89 -13.89 1.75
CA PRO A 128 -6.89 -14.85 2.85
C PRO A 128 -6.83 -16.33 2.44
N SER A 129 -7.23 -16.66 1.21
CA SER A 129 -7.15 -18.01 0.66
C SER A 129 -5.73 -18.44 0.28
N ARG A 130 -4.77 -17.53 0.26
CA ARG A 130 -3.37 -17.78 -0.09
C ARG A 130 -2.55 -18.04 1.16
N LYS A 131 -1.46 -18.79 0.99
CA LYS A 131 -0.60 -19.30 2.08
C LYS A 131 -0.22 -18.25 3.13
N TYR A 132 0.10 -17.04 2.70
CA TYR A 132 0.52 -15.95 3.59
C TYR A 132 -0.57 -14.90 3.86
N GLY A 133 -1.80 -15.13 3.37
CA GLY A 133 -2.90 -14.17 3.49
C GLY A 133 -2.77 -12.91 2.63
N TYR A 134 -1.68 -12.77 1.87
CA TYR A 134 -1.38 -11.66 0.96
C TYR A 134 -0.80 -12.17 -0.35
N VAL A 135 -0.90 -11.34 -1.39
CA VAL A 135 -0.22 -11.55 -2.67
C VAL A 135 0.32 -10.24 -3.21
N VAL A 136 1.45 -10.31 -3.93
CA VAL A 136 2.01 -9.23 -4.73
C VAL A 136 1.20 -9.08 -6.02
N THR A 137 0.87 -7.84 -6.36
CA THR A 137 0.00 -7.49 -7.49
C THR A 137 0.71 -6.70 -8.58
N SER A 138 1.90 -6.18 -8.31
CA SER A 138 2.73 -5.49 -9.31
C SER A 138 4.11 -6.13 -9.43
N GLU A 139 4.75 -5.93 -10.56
CA GLU A 139 6.19 -6.21 -10.67
C GLU A 139 6.98 -5.23 -9.77
N PRO A 140 7.93 -5.72 -8.94
CA PRO A 140 8.76 -4.86 -8.12
C PRO A 140 9.67 -3.97 -8.96
N LYS A 141 9.74 -2.68 -8.59
CA LYS A 141 10.55 -1.66 -9.27
C LYS A 141 11.68 -1.21 -8.36
N GLU A 142 12.90 -1.23 -8.87
CA GLU A 142 14.09 -0.77 -8.15
C GLU A 142 14.56 0.58 -8.65
N THR A 143 15.00 1.41 -7.71
CA THR A 143 15.77 2.61 -7.98
C THR A 143 17.03 2.64 -7.11
N PRO A 144 18.14 3.24 -7.56
CA PRO A 144 19.32 3.38 -6.71
C PRO A 144 18.99 4.12 -5.41
N TYR A 145 19.40 3.57 -4.27
CA TYR A 145 19.28 4.28 -2.99
C TYR A 145 20.55 5.07 -2.74
N LEU A 146 20.46 6.40 -2.91
CA LEU A 146 21.55 7.30 -2.57
C LEU A 146 21.47 7.61 -1.08
N MET A 147 22.36 7.01 -0.28
CA MET A 147 22.65 7.55 1.05
C MET A 147 23.30 8.92 0.85
N ARG A 148 22.57 10.00 1.12
CA ARG A 148 23.20 11.32 1.23
C ARG A 148 24.12 11.28 2.46
N ASN A 149 25.42 11.33 2.21
CA ASN A 149 26.46 11.54 3.22
C ASN A 149 26.32 12.92 3.86
#